data_AF-A0A971VBI5-F1
#
_entry.id   AF-A0A971VBI5-F1
#
_cell.length_a   1.000
_cell.length_b   1.000
_cell.length_c   1.000
_cell.angle_alpha   90.00
_cell.angle_beta   90.00
_cell.angle_gamma   90.00
#
_symmetry.space_group_name_H-M   'P 1'
#
loop_
_entity.id
_entity.type
_entity.pdbx_description
1 polymer ?
#
loop_
_entity_poly.entity_id
_entity_poly.type
_entity_poly.pdbx_seq_one_letter_code
_entity_poly.pdbx_strand_id
1 'polypeptide(L)'
;YFEGFDRHTVPFDCYQTQVDAPDYAKGGHGTSDYYISEAFLDSIEYDTEPPLNVDRAMEMTVPGIIAHEAAVQGNVWLDVPIIR
;
A
#
# COMPACT_ATOMS: atom_id res chain seq x y z
N TYR A 1 27.57 5.24 -20.40
CA TYR A 1 26.66 4.78 -21.45
C TYR A 1 27.12 3.39 -21.84
N PHE A 2 26.28 2.38 -21.64
CA PHE A 2 26.54 1.05 -22.16
C PHE A 2 25.86 0.98 -23.53
N GLU A 3 26.63 0.74 -24.59
CA GLU A 3 26.11 0.47 -25.93
C GLU A 3 25.94 -1.05 -26.07
N GLY A 4 24.71 -1.50 -26.34
CA GLY A 4 24.39 -2.91 -26.54
C GLY A 4 23.06 -3.33 -25.90
N PHE A 5 22.45 -4.39 -26.44
CA PHE A 5 21.25 -5.02 -25.85
C PHE A 5 21.70 -6.08 -24.84
N ASP A 6 21.27 -5.95 -23.58
CA ASP A 6 21.56 -6.96 -22.55
C ASP A 6 20.73 -8.23 -22.84
N ARG A 7 21.43 -9.33 -23.08
CA ARG A 7 20.87 -10.64 -23.44
C ARG A 7 20.11 -11.29 -22.28
N HIS A 8 20.26 -10.76 -21.07
CA HIS A 8 19.54 -11.19 -19.88
C HIS A 8 18.26 -10.40 -19.62
N THR A 9 17.97 -9.38 -20.44
CA THR A 9 16.72 -8.62 -20.30
C THR A 9 15.54 -9.48 -20.74
N VAL A 10 14.59 -9.67 -19.84
CA VAL A 10 13.28 -10.25 -20.16
C VAL A 10 12.26 -9.12 -20.26
N PRO A 11 11.29 -9.22 -21.19
CA PRO A 11 10.15 -8.30 -21.17
C PRO A 11 9.42 -8.46 -19.83
N PHE A 12 9.12 -7.33 -19.19
CA PHE A 12 8.34 -7.26 -17.95
C PHE A 12 7.10 -6.41 -18.23
N ASP A 13 5.94 -7.03 -18.16
CA ASP A 13 4.67 -6.35 -18.38
C ASP A 13 4.26 -5.58 -17.11
N CYS A 14 4.60 -4.28 -17.09
CA CYS A 14 4.14 -3.33 -16.08
C CYS A 14 2.75 -2.79 -16.46
N TYR A 15 1.68 -3.46 -16.07
CA TYR A 15 0.34 -2.88 -16.22
C TYR A 15 0.07 -1.86 -15.12
N GLN A 16 -0.31 -0.64 -15.51
CA GLN A 16 -0.70 0.40 -14.56
C GLN A 16 -2.08 0.13 -13.95
N THR A 17 -2.96 -0.52 -14.70
CA THR A 17 -4.34 -0.85 -14.31
C THR A 17 -4.47 -2.35 -14.26
N GLN A 18 -5.27 -2.88 -13.34
CA GLN A 18 -5.56 -4.30 -13.28
C GLN A 18 -6.23 -4.75 -14.59
N VAL A 19 -5.63 -5.76 -15.22
CA VAL A 19 -5.94 -6.17 -16.60
C VAL A 19 -7.39 -6.67 -16.74
N ASP A 20 -7.88 -7.35 -15.73
CA ASP A 20 -9.20 -7.99 -15.67
C ASP A 20 -10.26 -7.18 -14.92
N ALA A 21 -9.97 -5.93 -14.57
CA ALA A 21 -10.94 -5.06 -13.90
C ALA A 21 -12.15 -4.76 -14.80
N PRO A 22 -13.38 -4.73 -14.25
CA PRO A 22 -14.55 -4.26 -14.98
C PRO A 22 -14.42 -2.78 -15.34
N ASP A 23 -15.09 -2.34 -16.41
CA ASP A 23 -14.91 -0.97 -16.94
C ASP A 23 -15.19 0.14 -15.91
N TYR A 24 -16.15 -0.07 -15.00
CA TYR A 24 -16.46 0.90 -13.93
C TYR A 24 -15.38 0.97 -12.83
N ALA A 25 -14.54 -0.05 -12.69
CA ALA A 25 -13.44 -0.09 -11.73
C ALA A 25 -12.14 0.46 -12.32
N LYS A 26 -12.01 0.50 -13.65
CA LYS A 26 -10.81 1.00 -14.34
C LYS A 26 -10.58 2.49 -14.06
N GLY A 27 -9.35 2.84 -13.67
CA GLY A 27 -8.94 4.24 -13.46
C GLY A 27 -8.33 4.47 -12.08
N GLY A 28 -8.40 5.72 -11.60
CA GLY A 28 -7.80 6.11 -10.32
C GLY A 28 -6.29 5.87 -10.27
N HIS A 29 -5.79 5.39 -9.13
CA HIS A 29 -4.41 4.94 -8.95
C HIS A 29 -4.23 3.47 -9.40
N GLY A 30 -4.60 3.18 -10.63
CA GLY A 30 -4.38 1.85 -11.21
C GLY A 30 -5.39 0.80 -10.75
N THR A 31 -6.66 1.17 -10.62
CA THR A 31 -7.79 0.37 -10.11
C THR A 31 -7.87 0.25 -8.59
N SER A 32 -6.81 0.64 -7.86
CA SER A 32 -6.75 0.46 -6.41
C SER A 32 -7.85 1.23 -5.66
N ASP A 33 -8.14 2.46 -6.06
CA ASP A 33 -9.16 3.32 -5.42
C ASP A 33 -10.55 2.65 -5.38
N TYR A 34 -10.93 1.95 -6.45
CA TYR A 34 -12.19 1.22 -6.53
C TYR A 34 -12.23 0.07 -5.50
N TYR A 35 -11.24 -0.82 -5.53
CA TYR A 35 -11.23 -2.01 -4.68
C TYR A 35 -11.05 -1.68 -3.19
N ILE A 36 -10.32 -0.59 -2.86
CA ILE A 36 -10.22 -0.12 -1.47
C ILE A 36 -11.60 0.32 -0.97
N SER A 37 -12.36 1.04 -1.80
CA SER A 37 -13.70 1.51 -1.46
C SER A 37 -14.70 0.35 -1.37
N GLU A 38 -14.65 -0.58 -2.33
CA GLU A 38 -15.47 -1.79 -2.35
C GLU A 38 -15.23 -2.65 -1.11
N ALA A 39 -13.98 -2.96 -0.76
CA ALA A 39 -13.65 -3.75 0.42
C ALA A 39 -14.17 -3.13 1.73
N PHE A 40 -14.15 -1.80 1.84
CA PHE A 40 -14.72 -1.09 2.98
C PHE A 40 -16.25 -1.21 3.03
N LEU A 41 -16.93 -1.01 1.90
CA LEU A 41 -18.39 -1.14 1.80
C LEU A 41 -18.85 -2.57 2.08
N ASP A 42 -18.18 -3.57 1.50
CA ASP A 42 -18.46 -4.99 1.73
C ASP A 42 -18.34 -5.35 3.22
N SER A 43 -17.33 -4.82 3.91
CA SER A 43 -17.15 -5.08 5.34
C SER A 43 -18.32 -4.55 6.17
N ILE A 44 -18.93 -3.44 5.75
CA ILE A 44 -20.13 -2.88 6.38
C ILE A 44 -21.37 -3.72 6.02
N GLU A 45 -21.55 -4.04 4.74
CA GLU A 45 -22.74 -4.74 4.24
C GLU A 45 -22.85 -6.17 4.79
N TYR A 46 -21.72 -6.88 4.86
CA TYR A 46 -21.66 -8.27 5.27
C TYR A 46 -21.26 -8.48 6.74
N ASP A 47 -21.09 -7.40 7.51
CA ASP A 47 -20.69 -7.42 8.92
C ASP A 47 -19.41 -8.26 9.14
N THR A 48 -18.39 -8.00 8.31
CA THR A 48 -17.09 -8.69 8.37
C THR A 48 -15.99 -7.73 8.80
N GLU A 49 -14.96 -8.28 9.46
CA GLU A 49 -13.75 -7.51 9.79
C GLU A 49 -13.08 -7.00 8.49
N PRO A 50 -12.81 -5.69 8.36
CA PRO A 50 -12.18 -5.16 7.16
C PRO A 50 -10.73 -5.65 7.01
N PRO A 51 -10.23 -5.84 5.77
CA PRO A 51 -8.85 -6.27 5.53
C PRO A 51 -7.80 -5.33 6.13
N LEU A 52 -8.11 -4.04 6.22
CA LEU A 52 -7.32 -3.02 6.90
C LEU A 52 -8.11 -2.51 8.11
N ASN A 53 -7.98 -3.18 9.24
CA ASN A 53 -8.59 -2.76 10.48
C ASN A 53 -7.76 -1.70 11.23
N VAL A 54 -8.28 -1.24 12.38
CA VAL A 54 -7.62 -0.18 13.16
C VAL A 54 -6.23 -0.58 13.61
N ASP A 55 -6.02 -1.83 14.04
CA ASP A 55 -4.72 -2.29 14.52
C ASP A 55 -3.68 -2.28 13.39
N ARG A 56 -4.04 -2.81 12.22
CA ARG A 56 -3.18 -2.77 11.02
C ARG A 56 -2.91 -1.34 10.56
N ALA A 57 -3.90 -0.46 10.59
CA ALA A 57 -3.72 0.94 10.26
C ALA A 57 -2.71 1.62 11.22
N MET A 58 -2.78 1.29 12.51
CA MET A 58 -1.85 1.82 13.53
C MET A 58 -0.44 1.25 13.36
N GLU A 59 -0.27 -0.03 13.04
CA GLU A 59 1.04 -0.63 12.72
C GLU A 59 1.75 0.08 11.55
N MET A 60 1.00 0.62 10.59
CA MET A 60 1.57 1.39 9.46
C MET A 60 1.79 2.86 9.81
N THR A 61 0.99 3.43 10.70
CA THR A 61 0.99 4.87 11.01
C THR A 61 1.98 5.25 12.10
N VAL A 62 1.98 4.52 13.21
CA VAL A 62 2.80 4.81 14.39
C VAL A 62 4.30 4.86 14.09
N PRO A 63 4.89 3.96 13.27
CA PRO A 63 6.31 4.05 12.93
C PRO A 63 6.71 5.39 12.32
N GLY A 64 5.83 6.01 11.51
CA GLY A 64 6.09 7.32 10.92
C GLY A 64 6.14 8.44 11.97
N ILE A 65 5.27 8.38 12.98
CA ILE A 65 5.26 9.34 14.10
C ILE A 65 6.53 9.19 14.94
N ILE A 66 6.92 7.96 15.27
CA ILE A 66 8.15 7.66 16.02
C ILE A 66 9.39 8.08 15.23
N ALA A 67 9.42 7.84 13.91
CA ALA A 67 10.51 8.29 13.06
C ALA A 67 10.67 9.82 13.05
N HIS A 68 9.56 10.56 13.03
CA HIS A 68 9.59 12.01 13.16
C HIS A 68 10.15 12.45 14.53
N GLU A 69 9.71 11.82 15.62
CA GLU A 69 10.23 12.11 16.96
C GLU A 69 11.73 11.82 17.08
N ALA A 70 12.17 10.67 16.57
CA ALA A 70 13.58 10.28 16.49
C ALA A 70 14.43 11.32 15.77
N ALA A 71 13.93 11.85 14.64
CA ALA A 71 14.61 12.90 13.88
C ALA A 71 14.73 14.20 14.69
N VAL A 72 13.65 14.63 15.36
CA VAL A 72 13.64 15.83 16.21
C VAL A 72 14.62 15.70 17.38
N GLN A 73 14.81 14.50 17.92
CA GLN A 73 15.76 14.21 19.00
C GLN A 73 17.22 14.03 18.53
N GLY A 74 17.54 14.36 17.28
CA GLY A 74 18.91 14.27 16.75
C GLY A 74 19.23 12.92 16.10
N ASN A 75 18.23 12.30 15.46
CA ASN A 75 18.34 11.01 14.75
C ASN A 75 18.71 9.84 15.67
N VAL A 76 18.06 9.77 16.83
CA VAL A 76 18.23 8.68 17.80
C VAL A 76 17.38 7.47 17.46
N TRP A 77 17.68 6.32 18.06
CA TRP A 77 16.82 5.15 18.01
C TRP A 77 15.73 5.24 19.07
N LEU A 78 14.48 5.02 18.66
CA LEU A 78 13.32 4.94 19.55
C LEU A 78 12.57 3.63 19.26
N ASP A 79 11.97 3.06 20.31
CA ASP A 79 11.16 1.86 20.18
C ASP A 79 9.80 2.18 19.54
N VAL A 80 9.39 1.36 18.57
CA VAL A 80 8.05 1.40 18.00
C VAL A 80 7.15 0.48 18.82
N PRO A 81 6.02 0.95 19.37
CA PRO A 81 5.12 0.12 20.15
C PRO A 81 4.44 -0.94 19.29
N ILE A 82 4.23 -2.13 19.87
CA ILE A 82 3.49 -3.23 19.24
C ILE A 82 2.00 -3.01 19.49
N ILE A 83 1.20 -2.96 18.42
CA ILE A 83 -0.27 -2.87 18.48
C ILE A 83 -0.85 -4.29 18.53
N ARG A 84 -1.82 -4.54 19.42
CA ARG A 84 -2.50 -5.82 19.64
C ARG A 84 -3.89 -5.62 20.19
#